data_AF-A0A925M8S0-F1
#
_entry.id   AF-A0A925M8S0-F1
#
_cell.length_a   1.000
_cell.length_b   1.000
_cell.length_c   1.000
_cell.angle_alpha   90.00
_cell.angle_beta   90.00
_cell.angle_gamma   90.00
#
_symmetry.space_group_name_H-M   'P 1'
#
loop_
_entity.id
_entity.type
_entity.pdbx_description
1 polymer ?
#
loop_
_entity_poly.entity_id
_entity_poly.type
_entity_poly.pdbx_seq_one_letter_code
_entity_poly.pdbx_strand_id
1 'polypeptide(L)'
;RSNTIAALSLVPLIQVAWADGSVQDSERVAILQGAHGKGLEEGTDGYELLQSWLKKKPSEELFTAWEAYIKALAAQLNDEQNRLLKNQIVGFAKMVAAAAGGILGFGKVSSGEEAVLHRIEAAFNR
;
A
#
# COMPACT_ATOMS: atom_id res chain seq x y z
N ARG A 1 -13.73 0.27 13.80
CA ARG A 1 -12.42 0.94 13.99
C ARG A 1 -11.28 0.20 13.28
N SER A 2 -11.38 -1.10 13.03
CA SER A 2 -10.47 -1.90 12.18
C SER A 2 -10.40 -1.44 10.72
N ASN A 3 -11.52 -1.00 10.13
CA ASN A 3 -11.58 -0.59 8.72
C ASN A 3 -10.63 0.58 8.37
N THR A 4 -10.32 1.48 9.32
CA THR A 4 -9.42 2.61 9.07
C THR A 4 -7.97 2.18 8.92
N ILE A 5 -7.49 1.21 9.70
CA ILE A 5 -6.12 0.71 9.60
C ILE A 5 -5.93 -0.08 8.30
N ALA A 6 -6.92 -0.90 7.92
CA ALA A 6 -6.91 -1.60 6.65
C ALA A 6 -6.82 -0.62 5.47
N ALA A 7 -7.66 0.42 5.44
CA ALA A 7 -7.61 1.46 4.41
C ALA A 7 -6.26 2.21 4.38
N LEU A 8 -5.67 2.52 5.54
CA LEU A 8 -4.37 3.18 5.64
C LEU A 8 -3.20 2.33 5.14
N SER A 9 -3.29 1.01 5.26
CA SER A 9 -2.29 0.07 4.71
C SER A 9 -2.52 -0.25 3.24
N LEU A 10 -3.75 -0.12 2.74
CA LEU A 10 -4.11 -0.38 1.34
C LEU A 10 -3.69 0.76 0.39
N VAL A 11 -3.72 2.01 0.83
CA VAL A 11 -3.36 3.15 -0.06
C VAL A 11 -1.92 3.02 -0.59
N PRO A 12 -0.89 2.81 0.24
CA PRO A 12 0.50 2.65 -0.23
C PRO A 12 0.66 1.46 -1.18
N LEU A 13 -0.01 0.35 -0.88
CA LEU A 13 -0.01 -0.84 -1.74
C LEU A 13 -0.50 -0.52 -3.15
N ILE A 14 -1.67 0.12 -3.24
CA ILE A 14 -2.29 0.46 -4.52
C ILE A 14 -1.45 1.48 -5.29
N GLN A 15 -0.83 2.44 -4.61
CA GLN A 15 0.02 3.40 -5.31
C GLN A 15 1.26 2.74 -5.91
N VAL A 16 1.85 1.77 -5.23
CA VAL A 16 2.96 0.97 -5.80
C VAL A 16 2.45 0.14 -6.99
N ALA A 17 1.30 -0.53 -6.85
CA ALA A 17 0.72 -1.33 -7.93
C ALA A 17 0.44 -0.52 -9.20
N TRP A 18 0.03 0.75 -9.06
CA TRP A 18 -0.24 1.65 -10.19
C TRP A 18 0.94 2.54 -10.58
N ALA A 19 2.14 2.30 -10.05
CA ALA A 19 3.30 3.17 -10.24
C ALA A 19 3.67 3.32 -11.73
N ASP A 20 3.59 2.23 -12.48
CA ASP A 20 3.89 2.19 -13.91
C ASP A 20 2.66 2.51 -14.80
N GLY A 21 1.53 2.90 -14.19
CA GLY A 21 0.33 3.36 -14.88
C GLY A 21 -0.68 2.26 -15.25
N SER A 22 -0.34 0.98 -15.07
CA SER A 22 -1.24 -0.15 -15.25
C SER A 22 -0.97 -1.25 -14.23
N VAL A 23 -2.02 -1.98 -13.85
CA VAL A 23 -1.93 -3.22 -13.06
C VAL A 23 -2.29 -4.39 -13.97
N GLN A 24 -1.37 -5.33 -14.15
CA GLN A 24 -1.56 -6.55 -14.93
C GLN A 24 -2.49 -7.53 -14.22
N ASP A 25 -3.16 -8.40 -14.98
CA ASP A 25 -4.07 -9.39 -14.39
C ASP A 25 -3.35 -10.39 -13.47
N SER A 26 -2.11 -10.75 -13.81
CA SER A 26 -1.24 -11.58 -12.95
C SER A 26 -0.94 -10.90 -11.61
N GLU A 27 -0.59 -9.61 -11.64
CA GLU A 27 -0.32 -8.80 -10.44
C GLU A 27 -1.58 -8.67 -9.59
N ARG A 28 -2.73 -8.40 -10.21
CA ARG A 28 -4.03 -8.34 -9.53
C ARG A 28 -4.33 -9.63 -8.79
N VAL A 29 -4.22 -10.77 -9.46
CA VAL A 29 -4.49 -12.09 -8.85
C VAL A 29 -3.56 -12.31 -7.67
N ALA A 30 -2.27 -12.03 -7.84
CA ALA A 30 -1.30 -12.32 -6.79
C ALA A 30 -1.39 -11.35 -5.60
N ILE A 31 -1.73 -10.09 -5.82
CA ILE A 31 -2.06 -9.13 -4.74
C ILE A 31 -3.28 -9.62 -3.95
N LEU A 32 -4.35 -10.08 -4.63
CA LEU A 32 -5.55 -10.61 -3.97
C LEU A 32 -5.25 -11.90 -3.19
N GLN A 33 -4.37 -12.76 -3.72
CA GLN A 33 -3.90 -13.95 -3.00
C GLN A 33 -3.05 -13.58 -1.78
N GLY A 34 -2.13 -12.62 -1.92
CA GLY A 34 -1.27 -12.13 -0.83
C GLY A 34 -2.05 -11.40 0.27
N ALA A 35 -3.24 -10.92 -0.03
CA ALA A 35 -4.17 -10.31 0.92
C ALA A 35 -4.93 -11.34 1.79
N HIS A 36 -4.98 -12.61 1.37
CA HIS A 36 -5.61 -13.69 2.12
C HIS A 36 -4.90 -13.93 3.47
N GLY A 37 -5.66 -14.15 4.55
CA GLY A 37 -5.12 -14.31 5.90
C GLY A 37 -4.57 -13.01 6.55
N LYS A 38 -4.75 -11.86 5.89
CA LYS A 38 -4.39 -10.53 6.42
C LYS A 38 -5.60 -9.66 6.77
N GLY A 39 -6.78 -10.28 6.91
CA GLY A 39 -8.05 -9.58 7.16
C GLY A 39 -8.61 -8.86 5.93
N LEU A 40 -8.14 -9.23 4.74
CA LEU A 40 -8.57 -8.72 3.43
C LEU A 40 -9.01 -9.90 2.55
N GLU A 41 -9.73 -10.85 3.13
CA GLU A 41 -10.22 -12.03 2.42
C GLU A 41 -11.61 -11.81 1.82
N GLU A 42 -11.99 -12.67 0.88
CA GLU A 42 -13.25 -12.58 0.16
C GLU A 42 -14.44 -12.50 1.13
N GLY A 43 -15.37 -11.59 0.85
CA GLY A 43 -16.50 -11.28 1.73
C GLY A 43 -16.23 -10.20 2.79
N THR A 44 -15.02 -9.63 2.85
CA THR A 44 -14.72 -8.46 3.70
C THR A 44 -14.79 -7.14 2.93
N ASP A 45 -15.22 -6.06 3.58
CA ASP A 45 -15.21 -4.70 3.01
C ASP A 45 -13.83 -4.31 2.45
N GLY A 46 -12.75 -4.76 3.13
CA GLY A 46 -11.38 -4.48 2.72
C GLY A 46 -10.99 -5.18 1.43
N TYR A 47 -11.49 -6.40 1.20
CA TYR A 47 -11.28 -7.13 -0.06
C TYR A 47 -12.04 -6.48 -1.21
N GLU A 48 -13.29 -6.06 -1.00
CA GLU A 48 -14.07 -5.35 -2.01
C GLU A 48 -13.40 -4.02 -2.40
N LEU A 49 -12.92 -3.27 -1.41
CA LEU A 49 -12.18 -2.02 -1.65
C LEU A 49 -10.90 -2.28 -2.44
N LEU A 50 -10.10 -3.27 -2.03
CA LEU A 50 -8.88 -3.68 -2.72
C LEU A 50 -9.16 -4.06 -4.18
N GLN A 51 -10.18 -4.89 -4.44
CA GLN A 51 -10.59 -5.24 -5.79
C GLN A 51 -10.98 -4.01 -6.62
N SER A 52 -11.74 -3.09 -6.04
CA SER A 52 -12.17 -1.86 -6.72
C SER A 52 -10.97 -1.00 -7.14
N TRP A 53 -9.98 -0.85 -6.27
CA TRP A 53 -8.79 -0.04 -6.49
C TRP A 53 -7.77 -0.70 -7.42
N LEU A 54 -7.68 -2.03 -7.42
CA LEU A 54 -6.90 -2.73 -8.44
C LEU A 54 -7.57 -2.61 -9.81
N LYS A 55 -8.90 -2.52 -9.89
CA LYS A 55 -9.63 -2.42 -11.18
C LYS A 55 -9.57 -1.01 -11.75
N LYS A 56 -9.61 0.01 -10.88
CA LYS A 56 -9.55 1.41 -11.26
C LYS A 56 -8.64 2.15 -10.28
N LYS A 57 -7.59 2.79 -10.82
CA LYS A 57 -6.68 3.63 -10.03
C LYS A 57 -7.49 4.64 -9.21
N PRO A 58 -7.31 4.72 -7.89
CA PRO A 58 -7.90 5.79 -7.10
C PRO A 58 -7.34 7.15 -7.50
N SER A 59 -8.03 8.24 -7.14
CA SER A 59 -7.52 9.59 -7.42
C SER A 59 -6.20 9.85 -6.69
N GLU A 60 -5.35 10.69 -7.27
CA GLU A 60 -4.10 11.14 -6.62
C GLU A 60 -4.41 11.86 -5.29
N GLU A 61 -5.57 12.53 -5.20
CA GLU A 61 -6.04 13.18 -3.96
C GLU A 61 -6.12 12.21 -2.77
N LEU A 62 -6.45 10.94 -3.00
CA LEU A 62 -6.45 9.93 -1.95
C LEU A 62 -5.04 9.74 -1.38
N PHE A 63 -4.02 9.71 -2.25
CA PHE A 63 -2.65 9.55 -1.81
C PHE A 63 -2.14 10.80 -1.10
N THR A 64 -2.43 11.99 -1.63
CA THR A 64 -2.11 13.26 -0.97
C THR A 64 -2.75 13.36 0.41
N ALA A 65 -4.02 12.96 0.55
CA ALA A 65 -4.71 12.93 1.84
C ALA A 65 -4.07 11.93 2.81
N TRP A 66 -3.66 10.77 2.31
CA TRP A 66 -2.92 9.78 3.08
C TRP A 66 -1.55 10.32 3.54
N GLU A 67 -0.78 10.97 2.67
CA GLU A 67 0.52 11.57 3.00
C GLU A 67 0.36 12.62 4.12
N ALA A 68 -0.64 13.50 3.99
CA ALA A 68 -0.96 14.52 5.00
C ALA A 68 -1.36 13.90 6.35
N TYR A 69 -2.18 12.84 6.31
CA TYR A 69 -2.60 12.12 7.52
C TYR A 69 -1.43 11.45 8.23
N ILE A 70 -0.58 10.73 7.49
CA ILE A 70 0.60 10.07 8.05
C ILE A 70 1.57 11.08 8.64
N LYS A 71 1.80 12.21 7.96
CA LYS A 71 2.66 13.27 8.49
C LYS A 71 2.12 13.85 9.80
N ALA A 72 0.82 14.11 9.86
CA ALA A 72 0.17 14.60 11.08
C ALA A 72 0.22 13.58 12.22
N LEU A 73 0.02 12.29 11.92
CA LEU A 73 0.13 11.21 12.88
C LEU A 73 1.57 11.02 13.36
N ALA A 74 2.54 11.01 12.45
CA ALA A 74 3.96 10.86 12.74
C ALA A 74 4.45 11.97 13.69
N ALA A 75 3.95 13.20 13.57
CA ALA A 75 4.28 14.31 14.45
C ALA A 75 3.79 14.12 15.91
N GLN A 76 2.81 13.25 16.14
CA GLN A 76 2.23 12.98 17.48
C GLN A 76 2.88 11.77 18.18
N LEU A 77 3.59 10.93 17.43
CA LEU A 77 4.23 9.73 17.94
C LEU A 77 5.63 10.05 18.50
N ASN A 78 6.18 9.18 19.34
CA ASN A 78 7.64 9.17 19.58
C ASN A 78 8.38 8.46 18.44
N ASP A 79 9.71 8.50 18.44
CA ASP A 79 10.52 7.92 17.36
C ASP A 79 10.30 6.42 17.18
N GLU A 80 10.18 5.67 18.28
CA GLU A 80 9.98 4.23 18.23
C GLU A 80 8.59 3.86 17.69
N GLN A 81 7.55 4.57 18.14
CA GLN A 81 6.19 4.39 17.65
C GLN A 81 6.08 4.72 16.16
N ASN A 82 6.72 5.80 15.70
CA ASN A 82 6.73 6.17 14.29
C ASN A 82 7.48 5.14 13.44
N ARG A 83 8.62 4.63 13.95
CA ARG A 83 9.38 3.57 13.30
C ARG A 83 8.56 2.28 13.18
N LEU A 84 7.86 1.87 14.23
CA LEU A 84 6.97 0.70 14.21
C LEU A 84 5.84 0.86 13.20
N LEU A 85 5.18 2.02 13.17
CA LEU A 85 4.12 2.32 12.22
C LEU A 85 4.63 2.32 10.77
N LYS A 86 5.77 2.99 10.51
CA LYS A 86 6.44 2.98 9.21
C LYS A 86 6.72 1.55 8.76
N ASN A 87 7.34 0.75 9.63
CA ASN A 87 7.69 -0.64 9.32
C ASN A 87 6.45 -1.49 9.05
N GLN A 88 5.36 -1.29 9.79
CA GLN A 88 4.12 -2.01 9.57
C GLN A 88 3.50 -1.67 8.20
N ILE A 89 3.37 -0.38 7.87
CA ILE A 89 2.72 0.06 6.63
C ILE A 89 3.59 -0.26 5.41
N VAL A 90 4.87 0.11 5.45
CA VAL A 90 5.81 -0.16 4.35
C VAL A 90 6.06 -1.65 4.20
N GLY A 91 6.18 -2.39 5.31
CA GLY A 91 6.34 -3.84 5.30
C GLY A 91 5.12 -4.55 4.71
N PHE A 92 3.91 -4.10 5.03
CA PHE A 92 2.69 -4.63 4.43
C PHE A 92 2.65 -4.42 2.92
N ALA A 93 2.93 -3.20 2.44
CA ALA A 93 3.02 -2.89 1.01
C ALA A 93 4.07 -3.76 0.30
N LYS A 94 5.27 -3.88 0.88
CA LYS A 94 6.36 -4.72 0.34
C LYS A 94 6.02 -6.20 0.33
N MET A 95 5.35 -6.72 1.36
CA MET A 95 4.97 -8.15 1.44
C MET A 95 3.94 -8.53 0.38
N VAL A 96 2.90 -7.71 0.21
CA VAL A 96 1.84 -8.00 -0.77
C VAL A 96 2.37 -7.80 -2.20
N ALA A 97 3.22 -6.81 -2.41
CA ALA A 97 3.97 -6.66 -3.65
C ALA A 97 4.81 -7.92 -3.92
N ALA A 98 5.69 -8.33 -3.00
CA ALA A 98 6.55 -9.51 -3.16
C ALA A 98 5.79 -10.82 -3.42
N ALA A 99 4.60 -11.00 -2.82
CA ALA A 99 3.73 -12.15 -3.08
C ALA A 99 3.29 -12.26 -4.54
N ALA A 100 3.39 -11.17 -5.32
CA ALA A 100 3.16 -11.14 -6.75
C ALA A 100 4.33 -11.59 -7.63
N GLY A 101 5.45 -12.06 -7.07
CA GLY A 101 6.61 -12.55 -7.82
C GLY A 101 7.82 -11.59 -7.84
N GLY A 102 7.94 -10.74 -6.81
CA GLY A 102 8.74 -9.51 -6.82
C GLY A 102 7.81 -8.31 -6.69
N ILE A 103 8.26 -7.05 -6.72
CA ILE A 103 7.34 -5.93 -6.44
C ILE A 103 6.13 -5.91 -7.40
N LEU A 104 6.27 -6.34 -8.67
CA LEU A 104 5.16 -6.63 -9.58
C LEU A 104 5.57 -7.64 -10.69
N GLY A 105 5.97 -8.86 -10.31
CA GLY A 105 5.91 -10.00 -11.24
C GLY A 105 7.21 -10.69 -11.67
N PHE A 106 8.26 -10.03 -12.15
CA PHE A 106 9.41 -10.77 -12.76
C PHE A 106 10.80 -10.09 -12.71
N GLY A 107 11.05 -9.10 -11.85
CA GLY A 107 12.35 -8.39 -11.86
C GLY A 107 12.66 -7.43 -10.71
N LYS A 108 13.69 -6.60 -10.92
CA LYS A 108 14.03 -5.46 -10.05
C LYS A 108 12.87 -4.47 -9.98
N VAL A 109 12.77 -3.76 -8.85
CA VAL A 109 11.87 -2.62 -8.65
C VAL A 109 12.01 -1.63 -9.81
N SER A 110 10.89 -1.23 -10.42
CA SER A 110 10.88 -0.19 -11.46
C SER A 110 11.26 1.16 -10.87
N SER A 111 11.74 2.10 -11.69
CA SER A 111 12.00 3.46 -11.22
C SER A 111 10.74 4.19 -10.74
N GLY A 112 9.57 3.84 -11.30
CA GLY A 112 8.27 4.35 -10.87
C GLY A 112 7.91 3.82 -9.48
N GLU A 113 8.04 2.51 -9.27
CA GLU A 113 7.79 1.86 -7.99
C GLU A 113 8.73 2.40 -6.90
N GLU A 114 10.02 2.57 -7.22
CA GLU A 114 11.02 3.12 -6.29
C GLU A 114 10.67 4.56 -5.90
N ALA A 115 10.24 5.39 -6.84
CA ALA A 115 9.79 6.76 -6.56
C ALA A 115 8.56 6.79 -5.63
N VAL A 116 7.58 5.90 -5.85
CA VAL A 116 6.41 5.79 -4.98
C VAL A 116 6.79 5.31 -3.59
N LEU A 117 7.67 4.31 -3.48
CA LEU A 117 8.18 3.84 -2.18
C LEU A 117 8.91 4.96 -1.42
N HIS A 118 9.73 5.75 -2.12
CA HIS A 118 10.37 6.91 -1.51
C HIS A 118 9.35 7.95 -1.01
N ARG A 119 8.29 8.23 -1.77
CA ARG A 119 7.19 9.12 -1.32
C ARG A 119 6.50 8.59 -0.06
N ILE A 120 6.15 7.30 -0.05
CA ILE A 120 5.55 6.62 1.11
C ILE A 120 6.47 6.75 2.33
N GLU A 121 7.76 6.46 2.17
CA GLU A 121 8.71 6.54 3.26
C GLU A 121 8.94 7.98 3.74
N ALA A 122 8.92 8.96 2.84
CA ALA A 122 9.08 10.37 3.16
C ALA A 122 7.90 10.94 3.98
N ALA A 123 6.70 10.36 3.85
CA ALA A 123 5.54 10.77 4.66
C ALA A 123 5.75 10.57 6.18
N PHE A 124 6.66 9.66 6.57
CA PHE A 124 7.00 9.41 7.97
C PHE A 124 8.15 10.27 8.49
N ASN A 125 8.81 11.04 7.61
CA ASN A 125 9.88 11.95 8.01
C ASN A 125 9.28 13.17 8.71
N ARG A 126 9.92 13.61 9.79
CA ARG A 126 9.53 14.78 10.59
C ARG A 126 10.34 15.99 10.21
#